data_AF-D9R785-F1
#
_entry.id   AF-D9R785-F1
#
_cell.length_a   1.000
_cell.length_b   1.000
_cell.length_c   1.000
_cell.angle_alpha   90.00
_cell.angle_beta   90.00
_cell.angle_gamma   90.00
#
_symmetry.space_group_name_H-M   'P 1'
#
loop_
_entity.id
_entity.type
_entity.pdbx_description
1 polymer ?
#
loop_
_entity_poly.entity_id
_entity_poly.type
_entity_poly.pdbx_seq_one_letter_code
_entity_poly.pdbx_strand_id
1 'polypeptide(L)'
;MDDRQKILNLIGLATKAGKTASGEYMTEKSVKAGKASLVIVSEQASDNTKKMFANMCTYYEVPIYFFGEKDELGHAMGKEMRASLAIVDHGFAKAVVKLMNTKVGSECEKDLSHLPVCAAERAQNGGKHESI
;
A
#
# COMPACT_ATOMS: atom_id res chain seq x y z
N MET A 1 -0.95 21.55 9.95
CA MET A 1 -0.49 20.15 10.05
C MET A 1 -0.91 19.43 8.79
N ASP A 2 0.05 19.12 7.93
CA ASP A 2 -0.16 18.48 6.63
C ASP A 2 -0.66 17.04 6.78
N ASP A 3 -1.83 16.74 6.25
CA ASP A 3 -2.42 15.39 6.34
C ASP A 3 -1.62 14.36 5.55
N ARG A 4 -0.92 14.80 4.50
CA ARG A 4 0.04 13.97 3.76
C ARG A 4 1.13 13.43 4.68
N GLN A 5 1.68 14.27 5.55
CA GLN A 5 2.72 13.86 6.51
C GLN A 5 2.21 12.82 7.50
N LYS A 6 0.92 12.86 7.90
CA LYS A 6 0.34 11.82 8.76
C LYS A 6 0.26 10.46 8.07
N ILE A 7 -0.14 10.45 6.80
CA ILE A 7 -0.19 9.23 5.98
C ILE A 7 1.23 8.67 5.81
N LEU A 8 2.18 9.51 5.42
CA LEU A 8 3.59 9.14 5.28
C LEU A 8 4.18 8.60 6.59
N ASN A 9 3.90 9.25 7.72
CA ASN A 9 4.37 8.78 9.03
C ASN A 9 3.78 7.40 9.39
N LEU A 10 2.50 7.15 9.10
CA LEU A 10 1.89 5.82 9.29
C LEU A 10 2.52 4.76 8.38
N ILE A 11 2.80 5.09 7.12
CA ILE A 11 3.50 4.19 6.19
C ILE A 11 4.90 3.88 6.73
N GLY A 12 5.61 4.87 7.25
CA GLY A 12 6.91 4.70 7.90
C GLY A 12 6.84 3.80 9.14
N LEU A 13 5.81 3.96 9.98
CA LEU A 13 5.55 3.08 11.13
C LEU A 13 5.27 1.64 10.70
N ALA A 14 4.45 1.45 9.66
CA ALA A 14 4.14 0.13 9.11
C ALA A 14 5.40 -0.55 8.53
N THR A 15 6.26 0.25 7.88
CA THR A 15 7.56 -0.18 7.37
C THR A 15 8.48 -0.62 8.50
N LYS A 16 8.56 0.19 9.55
CA LYS A 16 9.37 -0.11 10.74
C LYS A 16 8.90 -1.36 11.46
N ALA A 17 7.60 -1.66 11.40
CA ALA A 17 7.01 -2.89 11.93
C ALA A 17 7.20 -4.12 11.02
N GLY A 18 7.78 -3.97 9.82
CA GLY A 18 7.93 -5.06 8.85
C GLY A 18 6.61 -5.54 8.25
N LYS A 19 5.58 -4.68 8.24
CA LYS A 19 4.21 -4.98 7.81
C LYS A 19 3.84 -4.41 6.45
N THR A 20 4.83 -3.90 5.73
CA THR A 20 4.70 -3.39 4.36
C THR A 20 5.69 -4.11 3.46
N ALA A 21 5.22 -4.52 2.29
CA ALA A 21 6.05 -4.91 1.17
C ALA A 21 6.33 -3.67 0.30
N SER A 22 7.58 -3.44 -0.08
CA SER A 22 7.91 -2.29 -0.92
C SER A 22 8.88 -2.66 -2.03
N GLY A 23 8.72 -1.98 -3.17
CA GLY A 23 9.35 -2.37 -4.42
C GLY A 23 8.41 -3.21 -5.28
N GLU A 24 8.59 -3.11 -6.59
CA GLU A 24 7.71 -3.71 -7.59
C GLU A 24 7.60 -5.23 -7.41
N TYR A 25 8.73 -5.91 -7.23
CA TYR A 25 8.77 -7.37 -7.07
C TYR A 25 8.09 -7.86 -5.79
N MET A 26 8.33 -7.22 -4.64
CA MET A 26 7.71 -7.63 -3.37
C MET A 26 6.21 -7.34 -3.35
N THR A 27 5.81 -6.22 -3.96
CA THR A 27 4.41 -5.83 -4.10
C THR A 27 3.68 -6.86 -4.95
N GLU A 28 4.20 -7.18 -6.14
CA GLU A 28 3.65 -8.21 -7.01
C GLU A 28 3.56 -9.56 -6.28
N LYS A 29 4.63 -10.00 -5.63
CA LYS A 29 4.65 -11.28 -4.91
C LYS A 29 3.60 -11.32 -3.79
N SER A 30 3.39 -10.22 -3.08
CA SER A 30 2.42 -10.12 -1.99
C SER A 30 0.97 -10.10 -2.49
N VAL A 31 0.73 -9.43 -3.62
CA VAL A 31 -0.58 -9.41 -4.31
C VAL A 31 -0.90 -10.80 -4.86
N LYS A 32 0.05 -11.42 -5.58
CA LYS A 32 -0.09 -12.79 -6.10
C LYS A 32 -0.30 -13.83 -5.00
N ALA A 33 0.33 -13.63 -3.84
CA ALA A 33 0.16 -14.49 -2.67
C ALA A 33 -1.14 -14.23 -1.89
N GLY A 34 -1.94 -13.22 -2.27
CA GLY A 34 -3.16 -12.83 -1.56
C GLY A 34 -2.90 -12.29 -0.14
N LYS A 35 -1.68 -11.80 0.11
CA LYS A 35 -1.28 -11.23 1.42
C LYS A 35 -1.35 -9.70 1.43
N ALA A 36 -1.36 -9.07 0.26
CA ALA A 36 -1.52 -7.62 0.16
C ALA A 36 -2.96 -7.22 0.53
N SER A 37 -3.09 -6.40 1.57
CA SER A 37 -4.38 -5.84 2.00
C SER A 37 -4.70 -4.51 1.32
N LEU A 38 -3.66 -3.75 0.94
CA LEU A 38 -3.78 -2.45 0.30
C LEU A 38 -2.54 -2.20 -0.56
N VAL A 39 -2.71 -1.69 -1.77
CA VAL A 39 -1.59 -1.26 -2.62
C VAL A 39 -1.62 0.25 -2.76
N ILE A 40 -0.47 0.90 -2.59
CA ILE A 40 -0.29 2.33 -2.80
C ILE A 40 0.80 2.53 -3.84
N VAL A 41 0.50 3.29 -4.88
CA VAL A 41 1.40 3.60 -6.00
C VAL A 41 1.54 5.12 -6.09
N SER A 42 2.72 5.60 -6.45
CA SER A 42 2.94 7.02 -6.68
C SER A 42 2.17 7.51 -7.90
N GLU A 43 1.62 8.71 -7.81
CA GLU A 43 1.00 9.38 -8.96
C GLU A 43 2.03 9.75 -10.04
N GLN A 44 3.31 9.86 -9.67
CA GLN A 44 4.44 10.07 -10.58
C GLN A 44 4.92 8.77 -11.28
N ALA A 45 4.27 7.64 -11.03
CA ALA A 45 4.54 6.41 -11.78
C ALA A 45 4.10 6.57 -13.25
N SER A 46 4.89 6.00 -14.18
CA SER A 46 4.54 6.02 -15.60
C SER A 46 3.21 5.28 -15.84
N ASP A 47 2.46 5.67 -16.87
CA ASP A 47 1.17 5.07 -17.21
C ASP A 47 1.25 3.55 -17.42
N ASN A 48 2.38 3.07 -17.95
CA ASN A 48 2.64 1.64 -18.12
C ASN A 48 2.65 0.90 -16.77
N THR A 49 3.31 1.47 -15.75
CA THR A 49 3.37 0.94 -14.39
C THR A 49 2.00 1.00 -13.71
N LYS A 50 1.29 2.12 -13.83
CA LYS A 50 -0.06 2.27 -13.28
C LYS A 50 -1.02 1.23 -13.86
N LYS A 51 -0.98 0.99 -15.18
CA LYS A 51 -1.79 -0.04 -15.85
C LYS A 51 -1.43 -1.45 -15.38
N MET A 52 -0.13 -1.77 -15.25
CA MET A 52 0.31 -3.05 -14.73
C MET A 52 -0.25 -3.32 -13.32
N PHE A 53 -0.09 -2.35 -12.41
CA PHE A 53 -0.61 -2.50 -11.04
C PHE A 53 -2.13 -2.51 -10.99
N ALA A 54 -2.81 -1.68 -11.78
CA ALA A 54 -4.27 -1.66 -11.84
C ALA A 54 -4.83 -3.00 -12.35
N ASN A 55 -4.33 -3.54 -13.47
CA ASN A 55 -4.76 -4.84 -13.97
C ASN A 55 -4.52 -5.96 -12.97
N MET A 56 -3.37 -5.94 -12.29
CA MET A 56 -3.04 -6.93 -11.27
C MET A 56 -4.00 -6.81 -10.07
N CYS A 57 -4.16 -5.61 -9.52
CA CYS A 57 -5.03 -5.38 -8.38
C CYS A 57 -6.49 -5.69 -8.70
N THR A 58 -6.96 -5.39 -9.92
CA THR A 58 -8.29 -5.79 -10.40
C THR A 58 -8.42 -7.30 -10.52
N TYR A 59 -7.39 -8.01 -11.00
CA TYR A 59 -7.42 -9.47 -11.11
C TYR A 59 -7.44 -10.19 -9.76
N TYR A 60 -6.67 -9.68 -8.78
CA TYR A 60 -6.57 -10.25 -7.43
C TYR A 60 -7.58 -9.63 -6.45
N GLU A 61 -8.46 -8.73 -6.91
CA GLU A 61 -9.46 -8.01 -6.10
C GLU A 61 -8.85 -7.27 -4.89
N VAL A 62 -7.67 -6.68 -5.07
CA VAL A 62 -6.95 -5.92 -4.04
C VAL A 62 -7.17 -4.41 -4.25
N PRO A 63 -7.49 -3.63 -3.20
CA PRO A 63 -7.66 -2.18 -3.36
C PRO A 63 -6.33 -1.48 -3.66
N ILE A 64 -6.34 -0.64 -4.69
CA ILE A 64 -5.20 0.18 -5.15
C ILE A 64 -5.49 1.67 -4.98
N TYR A 65 -4.53 2.40 -4.42
CA TYR A 65 -4.57 3.85 -4.26
C TYR A 65 -3.36 4.49 -4.94
N PHE A 66 -3.57 5.63 -5.59
CA PHE A 66 -2.50 6.45 -6.11
C PHE A 66 -2.27 7.62 -5.16
N PHE A 67 -1.08 7.73 -4.56
CA PHE A 67 -0.78 8.76 -3.58
C PHE A 67 0.71 9.10 -3.51
N GLY A 68 1.01 10.40 -3.61
CA GLY A 68 2.32 10.97 -3.32
C GLY A 68 3.37 10.76 -4.41
N GLU A 69 4.50 11.44 -4.25
CA GLU A 69 5.65 11.32 -5.15
C GLU A 69 6.61 10.20 -4.73
N LYS A 70 7.48 9.76 -5.66
CA LYS A 70 8.47 8.70 -5.41
C LYS A 70 9.45 9.06 -4.29
N ASP A 71 9.72 10.35 -4.13
CA ASP A 71 10.60 10.90 -3.11
C ASP A 71 9.93 10.87 -1.72
N GLU A 72 8.71 11.41 -1.61
CA GLU A 72 7.93 11.42 -0.36
C GLU A 72 7.71 10.01 0.19
N LEU A 73 7.33 9.07 -0.68
CA LEU A 73 7.15 7.66 -0.31
C LEU A 73 8.46 7.02 0.11
N GLY A 74 9.56 7.26 -0.61
CA GLY A 74 10.89 6.77 -0.23
C GLY A 74 11.33 7.29 1.15
N HIS A 75 11.17 8.60 1.35
CA HIS A 75 11.54 9.28 2.60
C HIS A 75 10.74 8.74 3.79
N ALA A 76 9.43 8.55 3.63
CA ALA A 76 8.55 7.98 4.64
C ALA A 76 8.96 6.56 5.04
N MET A 77 9.41 5.75 4.07
CA MET A 77 9.86 4.39 4.29
C MET A 77 11.28 4.30 4.86
N GLY A 78 12.03 5.42 4.95
CA GLY A 78 13.42 5.42 5.38
C GLY A 78 14.34 4.60 4.45
N LYS A 79 14.02 4.55 3.14
CA LYS A 79 14.73 3.76 2.12
C LYS A 79 14.93 4.59 0.85
N GLU A 80 15.82 4.12 -0.03
CA GLU A 80 16.02 4.71 -1.36
C GLU A 80 14.69 4.71 -2.15
N MET A 81 14.37 5.88 -2.73
CA MET A 81 13.14 6.24 -3.48
C MET A 81 12.29 5.06 -3.95
N ARG A 82 11.02 5.00 -3.51
CA ARG A 82 10.08 3.94 -3.93
C ARG A 82 8.78 4.52 -4.44
N ALA A 83 8.41 4.11 -5.65
CA ALA A 83 7.18 4.52 -6.31
C ALA A 83 5.97 3.60 -5.99
N SER A 84 6.16 2.47 -5.30
CA SER A 84 5.09 1.51 -5.01
C SER A 84 5.33 0.75 -3.71
N LEU A 85 4.23 0.49 -3.00
CA LEU A 85 4.20 -0.29 -1.77
C LEU A 85 2.87 -1.06 -1.64
N ALA A 86 2.93 -2.20 -0.97
CA ALA A 86 1.77 -2.95 -0.51
C ALA A 86 1.78 -3.03 1.01
N ILE A 87 0.69 -2.67 1.66
CA ILE A 87 0.47 -2.94 3.07
C ILE A 87 -0.08 -4.36 3.18
N VAL A 88 0.63 -5.21 3.91
CA VAL A 88 0.24 -6.60 4.16
C VAL A 88 -0.70 -6.67 5.38
N ASP A 89 -0.56 -5.72 6.30
CA ASP A 89 -1.30 -5.67 7.55
C ASP A 89 -2.61 -4.87 7.49
N HIS A 90 -3.69 -5.48 8.00
CA HIS A 90 -5.01 -4.88 8.02
C HIS A 90 -5.14 -3.67 8.96
N GLY A 91 -4.43 -3.66 10.08
CA GLY A 91 -4.47 -2.56 11.04
C GLY A 91 -3.93 -1.27 10.42
N PHE A 92 -2.78 -1.38 9.76
CA PHE A 92 -2.20 -0.26 9.02
C PHE A 92 -3.03 0.11 7.78
N ALA A 93 -3.51 -0.86 7.00
CA ALA A 93 -4.37 -0.59 5.85
C ALA A 93 -5.63 0.19 6.27
N LYS A 94 -6.30 -0.23 7.34
CA LYS A 94 -7.49 0.45 7.87
C LYS A 94 -7.15 1.85 8.40
N ALA A 95 -6.02 2.03 9.06
CA ALA A 95 -5.58 3.34 9.54
C ALA A 95 -5.32 4.32 8.38
N VAL A 96 -4.63 3.87 7.33
CA VAL A 96 -4.35 4.66 6.12
C VAL A 96 -5.65 4.98 5.38
N VAL A 97 -6.49 3.98 5.12
CA VAL A 97 -7.80 4.16 4.47
C VAL A 97 -8.68 5.12 5.26
N LYS A 98 -8.64 5.08 6.60
CA LYS A 98 -9.40 6.00 7.46
C LYS A 98 -8.89 7.44 7.35
N LEU A 99 -7.58 7.65 7.29
CA LEU A 99 -7.01 8.98 7.06
C LEU A 99 -7.37 9.51 5.66
N MET A 100 -7.34 8.65 4.64
CA MET A 100 -7.73 9.00 3.28
C MET A 100 -9.23 9.34 3.22
N ASN A 101 -10.12 8.47 3.73
CA ASN A 101 -11.57 8.67 3.74
C ASN A 101 -12.02 9.91 4.52
N THR A 102 -11.30 10.28 5.58
CA THR A 102 -11.64 11.48 6.37
C THR A 102 -11.55 12.76 5.54
N LYS A 103 -10.90 12.74 4.36
CA LYS A 103 -10.63 13.94 3.56
C LYS A 103 -10.82 13.82 2.05
N VAL A 104 -11.43 12.76 1.50
CA VAL A 104 -11.73 12.72 0.04
C VAL A 104 -12.90 13.67 -0.27
N GLY A 105 -12.56 14.94 -0.47
CA GLY A 105 -13.34 15.96 -1.16
C GLY A 105 -12.56 16.45 -2.38
N SER A 106 -12.10 15.53 -3.24
CA SER A 106 -11.74 15.75 -4.64
C SER A 106 -11.64 14.39 -5.35
N GLU A 107 -12.20 14.33 -6.54
CA GLU A 107 -12.61 13.13 -7.28
C GLU A 107 -11.47 12.22 -7.73
N CYS A 108 -11.51 10.94 -7.34
CA CYS A 108 -11.44 9.84 -8.31
C CYS A 108 -12.03 8.58 -7.64
N GLU A 109 -13.31 8.40 -7.94
CA GLU A 109 -14.10 7.24 -7.59
C GLU A 109 -13.51 5.96 -8.18
N LYS A 110 -13.45 4.92 -7.36
CA LYS A 110 -13.80 3.55 -7.76
C LYS A 110 -14.23 2.80 -6.50
N ASP A 111 -15.55 2.79 -6.36
CA ASP A 111 -16.37 1.85 -5.62
C ASP A 111 -15.62 0.89 -4.70
N LEU A 112 -15.50 1.32 -3.44
CA LEU A 112 -15.00 0.50 -2.34
C LEU A 112 -16.19 -0.04 -1.52
N SER A 113 -17.28 -0.46 -2.18
CA SER A 113 -18.49 -0.93 -1.50
C SER A 113 -18.49 -2.42 -1.15
N HIS A 114 -17.46 -3.17 -1.54
CA HIS A 114 -17.20 -4.51 -0.99
C HIS A 114 -15.73 -4.66 -0.63
N LEU A 115 -15.30 -4.08 0.50
CA LEU A 115 -14.28 -4.79 1.26
C LEU A 115 -14.97 -6.00 1.89
N PRO A 116 -14.68 -7.24 1.47
CA PRO A 116 -14.85 -8.34 2.40
C PRO A 116 -13.92 -8.02 3.57
N VAL A 117 -14.52 -7.68 4.71
CA VAL A 117 -13.90 -7.55 6.04
C VAL A 117 -13.24 -8.88 6.49
N CYS A 118 -13.05 -9.87 5.61
CA CYS A 118 -12.77 -11.26 5.94
C CYS A 118 -11.33 -11.75 5.75
N ALA A 119 -10.35 -10.95 5.32
CA ALA A 119 -8.97 -11.43 5.20
C ALA A 119 -8.15 -11.36 6.51
N ALA A 120 -8.77 -11.02 7.64
CA ALA A 120 -8.09 -10.74 8.90
C ALA A 120 -7.29 -11.90 9.54
N GLU A 121 -7.34 -13.14 9.03
CA GLU A 121 -6.83 -14.31 9.80
C GLU A 121 -5.90 -15.28 9.05
N ARG A 122 -5.23 -14.89 7.95
CA ARG A 122 -4.31 -15.81 7.24
C ARG A 122 -2.89 -15.27 6.96
N ALA A 123 -2.21 -14.66 7.94
CA ALA A 123 -0.74 -14.48 7.83
C ALA A 123 -0.03 -14.13 9.16
N GLN A 124 -0.29 -14.86 10.24
CA GLN A 124 0.56 -14.77 11.44
C GLN A 124 1.81 -15.68 11.40
N ASN A 125 2.11 -16.39 10.31
CA ASN A 125 3.32 -17.22 10.28
C ASN A 125 4.17 -16.99 9.03
N GLY A 126 5.38 -16.46 9.25
CA GLY A 126 6.34 -16.17 8.19
C GLY A 126 7.46 -15.22 8.60
N GLY A 127 7.92 -15.29 9.85
CA GLY A 127 9.26 -14.82 10.15
C GLY A 127 10.25 -15.73 9.44
N LYS A 128 10.94 -15.21 8.43
CA LYS A 128 12.33 -15.59 8.19
C LYS A 128 13.12 -14.33 7.94
N HIS A 129 13.85 -13.96 8.97
CA HIS A 129 15.18 -13.38 8.90
C HIS A 129 15.87 -13.80 7.59
N GLU A 130 16.21 -12.83 6.76
CA GLU A 130 17.33 -12.97 5.84
C GLU A 130 18.23 -11.76 6.10
N SER A 131 18.91 -11.84 7.25
CA SER A 131 20.15 -11.13 7.47
C SER A 131 21.24 -12.08 7.00
N ILE A 132 21.98 -11.69 5.97
CA ILE A 132 23.30 -12.27 5.71
C ILE A 132 24.32 -11.61 6.62
#